data_AF-A0A4R6VSK9-F1
#
_entry.id   AF-A0A4R6VSK9-F1
#
_cell.length_a   1.000
_cell.length_b   1.000
_cell.length_c   1.000
_cell.angle_alpha   90.00
_cell.angle_beta   90.00
_cell.angle_gamma   90.00
#
_symmetry.space_group_name_H-M   'P 1'
#
loop_
_entity.id
_entity.type
_entity.pdbx_description
1 polymer ?
#
loop_
_entity_poly.entity_id
_entity_poly.type
_entity_poly.pdbx_seq_one_letter_code
_entity_poly.pdbx_strand_id
1 'polypeptide(L)'
;MMNKTIRAAIAAIALALPVFAAAPAQATPLIKLMEKDLGQRRPNGCPSKWCACYMDQILKRAGFDVRGSFRARDFASYGKNTKVAKVGSIMVMRNHVGVVMGKCSNGQVKIISGNYSKKVAVGCYPASKAIAWRDPIKAR
;
A
#
# COMPACT_ATOMS: atom_id res chain seq x y z
N MET A 1 5.13 -62.75 -38.80
CA MET A 1 4.32 -61.52 -38.73
C MET A 1 4.65 -60.80 -37.42
N MET A 2 5.50 -59.78 -37.50
CA MET A 2 5.73 -58.82 -36.41
C MET A 2 4.44 -58.04 -36.14
N ASN A 3 4.13 -57.75 -34.88
CA ASN A 3 3.51 -56.46 -34.54
C ASN A 3 3.85 -56.04 -33.11
N LYS A 4 4.47 -54.86 -33.06
CA LYS A 4 4.94 -54.10 -31.90
C LYS A 4 3.76 -53.58 -31.09
N THR A 5 3.91 -53.50 -29.78
CA THR A 5 3.26 -52.44 -28.98
C THR A 5 4.24 -51.93 -27.93
N ILE A 6 4.67 -50.68 -28.14
CA ILE A 6 5.59 -49.92 -27.30
C ILE A 6 4.77 -49.34 -26.14
N ARG A 7 5.15 -49.64 -24.90
CA ARG A 7 4.63 -48.97 -23.71
C ARG A 7 5.42 -47.67 -23.50
N ALA A 8 4.82 -46.54 -23.86
CA ALA A 8 5.35 -45.23 -23.51
C ALA A 8 4.90 -44.87 -22.08
N ALA A 9 5.85 -44.77 -21.15
CA ALA A 9 5.62 -44.21 -19.82
C ALA A 9 5.64 -42.68 -19.92
N ILE A 10 4.52 -42.02 -19.63
CA ILE A 10 4.44 -40.57 -19.53
C ILE A 10 4.82 -40.19 -18.09
N ALA A 11 6.02 -39.64 -17.91
CA ALA A 11 6.41 -38.98 -16.67
C ALA A 11 5.77 -37.58 -16.62
N ALA A 12 4.84 -37.37 -15.70
CA ALA A 12 4.26 -36.06 -15.43
C ALA A 12 5.26 -35.24 -14.59
N ILE A 13 5.95 -34.29 -15.23
CA ILE A 13 6.75 -33.27 -14.55
C ILE A 13 5.77 -32.20 -14.05
N ALA A 14 5.50 -32.20 -12.74
CA ALA A 14 4.78 -31.13 -12.08
C ALA A 14 5.69 -29.88 -11.98
N LEU A 15 5.53 -28.95 -12.92
CA LEU A 15 6.09 -27.61 -12.82
C LEU A 15 5.36 -26.85 -11.71
N ALA A 16 5.94 -26.84 -10.51
CA ALA A 16 5.52 -25.94 -9.43
C ALA A 16 5.88 -24.50 -9.82
N LEU A 17 4.92 -23.76 -10.36
CA LEU A 17 5.05 -22.32 -10.57
C LEU A 17 5.15 -21.62 -9.21
N PRO A 18 6.02 -20.61 -9.03
CA PRO A 18 6.00 -19.80 -7.84
C PRO A 18 4.67 -19.01 -7.82
N VAL A 19 3.84 -19.30 -6.82
CA VAL A 19 2.65 -18.50 -6.51
C VAL A 19 3.16 -17.17 -5.95
N PHE A 20 3.44 -16.21 -6.82
CA PHE A 20 3.47 -14.81 -6.40
C PHE A 20 2.04 -14.47 -5.95
N ALA A 21 1.86 -14.35 -4.63
CA ALA A 21 0.62 -13.86 -4.07
C ALA A 21 0.35 -12.45 -4.64
N ALA A 22 -0.54 -12.37 -5.63
CA ALA A 22 -1.02 -11.11 -6.17
C ALA A 22 -1.63 -10.29 -5.03
N ALA A 23 -1.00 -9.16 -4.71
CA ALA A 23 -1.56 -8.22 -3.74
C ALA A 23 -2.95 -7.75 -4.22
N PRO A 24 -3.94 -7.60 -3.33
CA PRO A 24 -5.29 -7.22 -3.73
C PRO A 24 -5.30 -5.84 -4.42
N ALA A 25 -5.87 -5.81 -5.63
CA ALA A 25 -5.75 -4.80 -6.67
C ALA A 25 -6.43 -3.42 -6.40
N GLN A 26 -6.83 -3.11 -5.16
CA GLN A 26 -7.71 -1.95 -4.90
C GLN A 26 -6.98 -0.68 -4.47
N ALA A 27 -5.68 -0.76 -4.11
CA ALA A 27 -4.88 0.41 -3.76
C ALA A 27 -3.48 0.46 -4.41
N THR A 28 -3.26 -0.39 -5.42
CA THR A 28 -2.16 -0.31 -6.38
C THR A 28 -1.97 1.11 -6.99
N PRO A 29 -3.04 1.90 -7.26
CA PRO A 29 -2.88 3.25 -7.79
C PRO A 29 -2.16 4.22 -6.84
N LEU A 30 -2.42 4.15 -5.53
CA LEU A 30 -1.81 5.06 -4.56
C LEU A 30 -0.29 4.84 -4.47
N ILE A 31 0.12 3.58 -4.33
CA ILE A 31 1.54 3.23 -4.21
C ILE A 31 2.29 3.70 -5.46
N LYS A 32 1.76 3.40 -6.66
CA LYS A 32 2.38 3.81 -7.94
C LYS A 32 2.52 5.33 -8.08
N LEU A 33 1.54 6.11 -7.62
CA LEU A 33 1.63 7.57 -7.64
C LEU A 33 2.65 8.09 -6.62
N MET A 34 2.66 7.51 -5.41
CA MET A 34 3.58 7.93 -4.36
C MET A 34 5.04 7.55 -4.67
N GLU A 35 5.27 6.43 -5.35
CA GLU A 35 6.59 6.03 -5.85
C GLU A 35 7.18 7.06 -6.81
N LYS A 36 6.34 7.63 -7.70
CA LYS A 36 6.76 8.71 -8.62
C LYS A 36 7.13 10.00 -7.89
N ASP A 37 6.57 10.20 -6.70
CA ASP A 37 6.83 11.38 -5.87
C ASP A 37 7.99 11.17 -4.88
N LEU A 38 8.69 10.02 -4.90
CA LEU A 38 9.79 9.77 -3.96
C LEU A 38 10.82 10.90 -3.98
N GLY A 39 11.20 11.38 -2.80
CA GLY A 39 12.12 12.51 -2.63
C GLY A 39 11.48 13.89 -2.70
N GLN A 40 10.22 14.01 -3.18
CA GLN A 40 9.53 15.29 -3.27
C GLN A 40 9.35 15.94 -1.90
N ARG A 41 9.41 17.27 -1.88
CA ARG A 41 9.25 18.09 -0.66
C ARG A 41 7.78 18.42 -0.41
N ARG A 42 7.54 19.20 0.65
CA ARG A 42 6.21 19.67 1.04
C ARG A 42 5.50 20.34 -0.15
N PRO A 43 4.30 19.87 -0.55
CA PRO A 43 3.51 20.54 -1.57
C PRO A 43 3.09 21.96 -1.15
N ASN A 44 2.95 22.86 -2.12
CA ASN A 44 2.42 24.20 -1.88
C ASN A 44 1.02 24.14 -1.28
N GLY A 45 0.71 25.04 -0.34
CA GLY A 45 -0.57 25.08 0.37
C GLY A 45 -0.71 24.09 1.54
N CYS A 46 0.21 23.14 1.72
CA CYS A 46 0.17 22.23 2.86
C CYS A 46 0.76 22.86 4.15
N PRO A 47 0.24 22.51 5.35
CA PRO A 47 0.80 22.96 6.64
C PRO A 47 2.21 22.37 6.91
N SER A 48 2.89 22.82 7.96
CA SER A 48 4.24 22.32 8.31
C SER A 48 4.27 20.80 8.57
N LYS A 49 3.20 20.25 9.18
CA LYS A 49 2.96 18.80 9.29
C LYS A 49 2.09 18.34 8.12
N TRP A 50 2.73 18.00 7.00
CA TRP A 50 2.03 17.85 5.71
C TRP A 50 1.71 16.41 5.28
N CYS A 51 1.91 15.40 6.13
CA CYS A 51 1.66 14.00 5.73
C CYS A 51 0.20 13.76 5.30
N ALA A 52 -0.77 14.30 6.03
CA ALA A 52 -2.19 14.20 5.72
C ALA A 52 -2.61 15.04 4.50
N CYS A 53 -2.08 16.26 4.36
CA CYS A 53 -2.32 17.09 3.17
C CYS A 53 -1.81 16.43 1.89
N TYR A 54 -0.61 15.83 1.93
CA TYR A 54 -0.10 15.05 0.80
C TYR A 54 -0.92 13.79 0.53
N MET A 55 -1.38 13.09 1.58
CA MET A 55 -2.29 11.95 1.43
C MET A 55 -3.57 12.36 0.69
N ASP A 56 -4.19 13.49 1.05
CA ASP A 56 -5.37 14.02 0.35
C ASP A 56 -5.08 14.33 -1.13
N GLN A 57 -3.92 14.92 -1.45
CA GLN A 57 -3.52 15.15 -2.85
C GLN A 57 -3.35 13.85 -3.64
N ILE A 58 -2.78 12.82 -3.01
CA ILE A 58 -2.61 11.50 -3.64
C ILE A 58 -3.95 10.81 -3.84
N LEU A 59 -4.84 10.84 -2.85
CA LEU A 59 -6.20 10.30 -2.97
C LEU A 59 -6.96 10.96 -4.11
N LYS A 60 -6.91 12.31 -4.18
CA LYS A 60 -7.51 13.06 -5.28
C LYS A 60 -6.97 12.65 -6.65
N ARG A 61 -5.64 12.58 -6.79
CA ARG A 61 -4.98 12.14 -8.06
C ARG A 61 -5.35 10.71 -8.46
N ALA A 62 -5.63 9.84 -7.49
CA ALA A 62 -6.04 8.47 -7.72
C ALA A 62 -7.57 8.27 -7.87
N GLY A 63 -8.37 9.35 -7.81
CA GLY A 63 -9.83 9.26 -7.95
C GLY A 63 -10.57 8.74 -6.72
N PHE A 64 -9.98 8.87 -5.53
CA PHE A 64 -10.62 8.54 -4.26
C PHE A 64 -11.13 9.79 -3.55
N ASP A 65 -12.09 9.60 -2.64
CA ASP A 65 -12.53 10.66 -1.74
C ASP A 65 -11.38 11.14 -0.87
N VAL A 66 -11.31 12.45 -0.65
CA VAL A 66 -10.33 13.08 0.24
C VAL A 66 -10.87 13.19 1.67
N ARG A 67 -9.98 13.24 2.66
CA ARG A 67 -10.34 13.54 4.06
C ARG A 67 -10.45 15.04 4.30
N GLY A 68 -9.51 15.82 3.76
CA GLY A 68 -9.55 17.29 3.74
C GLY A 68 -9.23 17.99 5.06
N SER A 69 -9.07 17.26 6.17
CA SER A 69 -8.81 17.89 7.48
C SER A 69 -7.33 18.22 7.74
N PHE A 70 -6.44 17.71 6.89
CA PHE A 70 -4.97 17.81 7.03
C PHE A 70 -4.42 17.32 8.38
N ARG A 71 -5.18 16.50 9.11
CA ARG A 71 -4.74 15.84 10.35
C ARG A 71 -4.66 14.34 10.15
N ALA A 72 -3.50 13.76 10.47
CA ALA A 72 -3.27 12.31 10.30
C ALA A 72 -4.31 11.46 11.06
N ARG A 73 -4.60 11.79 12.32
CA ARG A 73 -5.54 11.02 13.15
C ARG A 73 -6.96 10.94 12.58
N ASP A 74 -7.39 11.93 11.80
CA ASP A 74 -8.77 12.00 11.29
C ASP A 74 -9.01 10.98 10.17
N PHE A 75 -7.94 10.43 9.59
CA PHE A 75 -8.02 9.24 8.74
C PHE A 75 -8.47 8.00 9.53
N ALA A 76 -8.48 8.02 10.86
CA ALA A 76 -8.96 6.88 11.65
C ALA A 76 -10.45 6.59 11.45
N SER A 77 -11.23 7.49 10.84
CA SER A 77 -12.61 7.28 10.40
C SER A 77 -12.77 7.46 8.88
N TYR A 78 -11.70 7.27 8.11
CA TYR A 78 -11.71 7.34 6.64
C TYR A 78 -12.03 6.01 5.98
N GLY A 79 -12.78 6.05 4.88
CA GLY A 79 -13.04 4.87 4.05
C GLY A 79 -13.65 3.70 4.82
N LYS A 80 -13.20 2.48 4.50
CA LYS A 80 -13.67 1.22 5.14
C LYS A 80 -12.60 0.63 6.07
N ASN A 81 -13.03 -0.06 7.13
CA ASN A 81 -12.10 -0.87 7.94
C ASN A 81 -11.46 -1.96 7.08
N THR A 82 -10.21 -2.33 7.39
CA THR A 82 -9.50 -3.38 6.66
C THR A 82 -8.60 -4.20 7.58
N LYS A 83 -8.02 -5.27 7.01
CA LYS A 83 -7.08 -6.14 7.73
C LYS A 83 -5.80 -5.38 8.07
N VAL A 84 -5.19 -5.72 9.21
CA VAL A 84 -3.93 -5.15 9.67
C VAL A 84 -2.85 -5.29 8.59
N ALA A 85 -2.14 -4.19 8.30
CA ALA A 85 -1.02 -4.15 7.36
C ALA A 85 -1.34 -4.71 5.95
N LYS A 86 -2.59 -4.63 5.49
CA LYS A 86 -2.95 -5.00 4.12
C LYS A 86 -2.24 -4.07 3.13
N VAL A 87 -1.52 -4.61 2.15
CA VAL A 87 -0.89 -3.79 1.10
C VAL A 87 -1.92 -2.91 0.41
N GLY A 88 -1.57 -1.64 0.23
CA GLY A 88 -2.42 -0.59 -0.33
C GLY A 88 -3.40 0.03 0.69
N SER A 89 -3.58 -0.55 1.87
CA SER A 89 -4.34 0.14 2.92
C SER A 89 -3.59 1.34 3.46
N ILE A 90 -4.33 2.27 4.06
CA ILE A 90 -3.81 3.41 4.78
C ILE A 90 -3.54 2.98 6.22
N MET A 91 -2.27 3.10 6.63
CA MET A 91 -1.87 3.00 8.04
C MET A 91 -2.05 4.38 8.69
N VAL A 92 -2.87 4.45 9.72
CA VAL A 92 -3.14 5.68 10.46
C VAL A 92 -2.44 5.63 11.81
N MET A 93 -1.61 6.62 12.11
CA MET A 93 -1.00 6.86 13.42
C MET A 93 -1.48 8.20 13.98
N ARG A 94 -1.30 8.43 15.29
CA ARG A 94 -1.76 9.67 15.97
C ARG A 94 -1.28 10.96 15.29
N ASN A 95 -0.05 10.96 14.78
CA ASN A 95 0.63 12.12 14.18
C ASN A 95 1.20 11.84 12.78
N HIS A 96 0.90 10.69 12.18
CA HIS A 96 1.44 10.30 10.87
C HIS A 96 0.48 9.41 10.10
N VAL A 97 0.53 9.46 8.77
CA VAL A 97 -0.34 8.67 7.89
C VAL A 97 0.41 8.31 6.62
N GLY A 98 0.21 7.09 6.10
CA GLY A 98 0.85 6.60 4.89
C GLY A 98 0.17 5.37 4.32
N VAL A 99 0.59 4.94 3.14
CA VAL A 99 0.06 3.76 2.45
C VAL A 99 0.99 2.58 2.66
N VAL A 100 0.44 1.44 3.03
CA VAL A 100 1.18 0.19 3.25
C VAL A 100 1.70 -0.36 1.93
N MET A 101 3.01 -0.54 1.83
CA MET A 101 3.67 -1.18 0.68
C MET A 101 4.00 -2.65 0.95
N GLY A 102 4.00 -3.09 2.21
CA GLY A 102 4.33 -4.46 2.60
C GLY A 102 5.02 -4.52 3.95
N LYS A 103 6.06 -5.36 4.05
CA LYS A 103 6.84 -5.58 5.27
C LYS A 103 8.30 -5.22 5.07
N CYS A 104 8.94 -4.74 6.13
CA CYS A 104 10.39 -4.56 6.23
C CYS A 104 11.06 -5.87 6.68
N SER A 105 12.38 -5.97 6.53
CA SER A 105 13.16 -7.17 6.90
C SER A 105 13.01 -7.54 8.38
N ASN A 106 12.84 -6.55 9.24
CA ASN A 106 12.59 -6.70 10.67
C ASN A 106 11.12 -6.97 11.05
N GLY A 107 10.26 -7.32 10.08
CA GLY A 107 8.84 -7.62 10.30
C GLY A 107 7.94 -6.41 10.52
N GLN A 108 8.49 -5.18 10.56
CA GLN A 108 7.69 -3.96 10.67
C GLN A 108 6.90 -3.68 9.39
N VAL A 109 5.85 -2.87 9.52
CA VAL A 109 5.02 -2.45 8.39
C VAL A 109 5.78 -1.40 7.59
N LYS A 110 5.98 -1.69 6.31
CA LYS A 110 6.60 -0.80 5.34
C LYS A 110 5.53 0.11 4.76
N ILE A 111 5.65 1.42 4.94
CA ILE A 111 4.72 2.40 4.39
C ILE A 111 5.46 3.45 3.56
N ILE A 112 4.81 3.98 2.53
CA ILE A 112 5.19 5.21 1.84
C ILE A 112 4.34 6.36 2.35
N SER A 113 4.95 7.52 2.60
CA SER A 113 4.27 8.67 3.19
C SER A 113 4.97 9.98 2.86
N GLY A 114 4.19 11.07 2.84
CA GLY A 114 4.73 12.43 2.83
C GLY A 114 5.24 12.85 4.21
N ASN A 115 6.09 13.86 4.26
CA ASN A 115 6.72 14.39 5.47
C ASN A 115 7.55 13.38 6.30
N TYR A 116 8.00 12.28 5.70
CA TYR A 116 9.00 11.42 6.31
C TYR A 116 10.37 12.09 6.14
N SER A 117 10.97 12.55 7.24
CA SER A 117 12.20 13.35 7.20
C SER A 117 12.13 14.52 6.20
N LYS A 118 11.00 15.24 6.21
CA LYS A 118 10.70 16.39 5.33
C LYS A 118 10.61 16.08 3.83
N LYS A 119 10.39 14.82 3.43
CA LYS A 119 10.16 14.40 2.04
C LYS A 119 9.13 13.28 1.93
N VAL A 120 8.74 12.94 0.71
CA VAL A 120 8.05 11.68 0.40
C VAL A 120 9.08 10.56 0.44
N ALA A 121 8.87 9.58 1.31
CA ALA A 121 9.79 8.47 1.47
C ALA A 121 9.11 7.24 2.10
N VAL A 122 9.84 6.13 2.05
CA VAL A 122 9.46 4.86 2.67
C VAL A 122 10.01 4.80 4.09
N GLY A 123 9.18 4.36 5.04
CA GLY A 123 9.56 4.13 6.43
C GLY A 123 9.00 2.81 6.95
N CYS A 124 9.66 2.27 7.97
CA CYS A 124 9.25 1.06 8.68
C CYS A 124 8.67 1.44 10.04
N TYR A 125 7.49 0.93 10.38
CA TYR A 125 6.83 1.19 11.65
C TYR A 125 6.29 -0.09 12.27
N PRO A 126 6.38 -0.27 13.61
CA PRO A 126 5.69 -1.38 14.26
C PRO A 126 4.17 -1.21 14.10
N ALA A 127 3.46 -2.33 13.92
CA ALA A 127 2.00 -2.32 13.75
C ALA A 127 1.28 -1.71 14.96
N SER A 128 1.87 -1.79 16.17
CA SER A 128 1.35 -1.20 17.41
C SER A 128 1.24 0.33 17.40
N LYS A 129 1.91 1.03 16.47
CA LYS A 129 1.73 2.49 16.30
C LYS A 129 0.43 2.85 15.57
N ALA A 130 -0.17 1.89 14.85
CA ALA A 130 -1.41 2.15 14.15
C ALA A 130 -2.57 2.30 15.13
N ILE A 131 -3.35 3.36 14.94
CA ILE A 131 -4.66 3.54 15.60
C ILE A 131 -5.82 3.08 14.72
N ALA A 132 -5.58 2.93 13.41
CA ALA A 132 -6.54 2.37 12.46
C ALA A 132 -5.85 1.88 11.17
N TRP A 133 -6.53 0.99 10.45
CA TRP A 133 -6.19 0.53 9.10
C TRP A 133 -7.39 0.76 8.19
N ARG A 134 -7.22 1.51 7.11
CA ARG A 134 -8.32 1.97 6.27
C ARG A 134 -8.12 1.68 4.79
N ASP A 135 -9.15 1.16 4.14
CA ASP A 135 -9.19 1.07 2.69
C ASP A 135 -9.77 2.36 2.09
N PRO A 136 -9.13 2.93 1.06
CA PRO A 136 -9.67 4.08 0.35
C PRO A 136 -10.95 3.70 -0.41
N ILE A 137 -11.86 4.66 -0.49
CA ILE A 137 -13.14 4.53 -1.21
C ILE A 137 -13.17 5.49 -2.38
N LYS A 138 -13.64 5.02 -3.54
CA LYS A 138 -13.74 5.84 -4.74
C LYS A 138 -14.73 6.98 -4.48
N ALA A 139 -14.45 8.13 -5.09
CA ALA A 139 -15.43 9.19 -5.16
C ALA A 139 -16.69 8.66 -5.84
N ARG A 140 -17.85 9.00 -5.27
CA ARG A 140 -19.16 8.66 -5.84
C ARG A 140 -19.43 9.44 -7.11
#